data_AF-A0AAX2S0Z4-F1
#
_entry.id   AF-A0AAX2S0Z4-F1
#
_cell.length_a   1.000
_cell.length_b   1.000
_cell.length_c   1.000
_cell.angle_alpha   90.00
_cell.angle_beta   90.00
_cell.angle_gamma   90.00
#
_symmetry.space_group_name_H-M   'P 1'
#
loop_
_entity.id
_entity.type
_entity.pdbx_description
1 polymer ?
#
loop_
_entity_poly.entity_id
_entity_poly.type
_entity_poly.pdbx_seq_one_letter_code
_entity_poly.pdbx_strand_id
1 'polypeptide(L)'
;MKDHAKIRKFLTALVLGVLLFLSILLFGVALMTYMPGINLNQWLQKSANYWLIWRGFLYVVMIALLYQIHRYRPLSHKAIGLLALVILVIEGLNLLYRL
;
A
#
# COMPACT_ATOMS: atom_id res chain seq x y z
N MET A 1 2.00 -32.26 5.68
CA MET A 1 3.16 -31.35 5.93
C MET A 1 3.25 -30.14 4.98
N LYS A 2 2.86 -30.26 3.69
CA LYS A 2 2.91 -29.14 2.72
C LYS A 2 1.89 -28.01 2.98
N ASP A 3 0.75 -28.29 3.60
CA ASP A 3 -0.31 -27.28 3.81
C ASP A 3 -0.03 -26.31 4.97
N HIS A 4 0.64 -26.77 6.02
CA HIS A 4 1.05 -25.91 7.14
C HIS A 4 2.03 -24.81 6.68
N ALA A 5 2.91 -25.11 5.72
CA ALA A 5 3.83 -24.12 5.16
C ALA A 5 3.09 -23.05 4.31
N LYS A 6 1.99 -23.41 3.64
CA LYS A 6 1.16 -22.46 2.86
C LYS A 6 0.33 -21.57 3.77
N ILE A 7 -0.31 -22.13 4.78
CA ILE A 7 -1.08 -21.39 5.79
C ILE A 7 -0.17 -20.39 6.50
N ARG A 8 1.04 -20.82 6.88
CA ARG A 8 2.01 -19.95 7.54
C ARG A 8 2.40 -18.76 6.66
N LYS A 9 2.68 -18.98 5.36
CA LYS A 9 3.01 -17.88 4.42
C LYS A 9 1.84 -16.90 4.21
N PHE A 10 0.62 -17.41 4.12
CA PHE A 10 -0.58 -16.55 4.02
C PHE A 10 -0.78 -15.73 5.30
N LEU A 11 -0.64 -16.34 6.48
CA LEU A 11 -0.66 -15.61 7.74
C LEU A 11 0.44 -14.56 7.81
N THR A 12 1.66 -14.88 7.37
CA THR A 12 2.76 -13.91 7.36
C THR A 12 2.46 -12.72 6.46
N ALA A 13 1.88 -12.94 5.27
CA ALA A 13 1.48 -11.85 4.37
C ALA A 13 0.32 -11.01 4.95
N LEU A 14 -0.66 -11.64 5.59
CA LEU A 14 -1.76 -10.97 6.27
C LEU A 14 -1.24 -10.10 7.43
N VAL A 15 -0.37 -10.66 8.27
CA VAL A 15 0.27 -9.96 9.40
C VAL A 15 1.11 -8.78 8.89
N LEU A 16 1.86 -8.96 7.81
CA LEU A 16 2.61 -7.88 7.16
C LEU A 16 1.70 -6.77 6.65
N GLY A 17 0.58 -7.12 6.00
CA GLY A 17 -0.41 -6.15 5.53
C GLY A 17 -1.05 -5.36 6.67
N VAL A 18 -1.41 -6.03 7.76
CA VAL A 18 -1.97 -5.41 8.97
C VAL A 18 -0.93 -4.51 9.66
N LEU A 19 0.32 -4.95 9.77
CA LEU A 19 1.42 -4.14 10.30
C LEU A 19 1.67 -2.89 9.46
N LEU A 20 1.66 -3.01 8.13
CA LEU A 20 1.80 -1.88 7.21
C LEU A 20 0.66 -0.87 7.39
N PHE A 21 -0.59 -1.37 7.47
CA PHE A 21 -1.75 -0.53 7.70
C PHE A 21 -1.67 0.22 9.03
N LEU A 22 -1.36 -0.48 10.13
CA LEU A 22 -1.16 0.12 11.44
C LEU A 22 -0.02 1.15 11.45
N SER A 23 1.07 0.88 10.74
CA SER A 23 2.21 1.81 10.64
C SER A 23 1.81 3.11 9.94
N ILE A 24 1.04 3.04 8.85
CA ILE A 24 0.54 4.22 8.14
C ILE A 24 -0.42 5.02 9.04
N LEU A 25 -1.29 4.32 9.77
CA LEU A 25 -2.27 4.93 10.66
C LEU A 25 -1.59 5.65 11.84
N LEU A 26 -0.63 4.99 12.48
CA LEU A 26 0.19 5.58 13.55
C LEU A 26 1.03 6.75 13.04
N PHE A 27 1.54 6.69 11.81
CA PHE A 27 2.26 7.80 11.20
C PHE A 27 1.35 9.02 10.98
N GLY A 28 0.11 8.80 10.53
CA GLY A 28 -0.90 9.86 10.41
C GLY A 28 -1.23 10.51 11.74
N VAL A 29 -1.38 9.70 12.80
CA VAL A 29 -1.59 10.21 14.17
C VAL A 29 -0.36 11.01 14.64
N ALA A 30 0.85 10.47 14.46
CA ALA A 30 2.08 11.14 14.88
C ALA A 30 2.28 12.49 14.18
N LEU A 31 1.96 12.60 12.89
CA LEU A 31 1.98 13.87 12.17
C LEU A 31 1.01 14.89 12.77
N MET A 32 -0.22 14.47 13.09
CA MET A 32 -1.21 15.37 13.71
C MET A 32 -0.83 15.80 15.12
N THR A 33 -0.20 14.91 15.91
CA THR A 33 0.14 15.17 17.31
C THR A 33 1.44 15.95 17.49
N TYR A 34 2.48 15.63 16.73
CA TYR A 34 3.83 16.18 16.93
C TYR A 34 4.21 17.30 15.96
N MET A 35 3.40 17.57 14.94
CA MET A 35 3.58 18.72 14.05
C MET A 35 2.41 19.72 14.09
N PRO A 36 1.97 20.17 15.28
CA PRO A 36 0.92 21.17 15.37
C PRO A 36 1.41 22.51 14.78
N GLY A 37 0.65 23.08 13.86
CA GLY A 37 0.98 24.37 13.22
C GLY A 37 1.82 24.29 11.96
N ILE A 38 2.29 23.10 11.55
CA ILE A 38 2.81 22.93 10.19
C ILE A 38 1.63 23.00 9.22
N ASN A 39 1.75 23.84 8.19
CA ASN A 39 0.81 23.81 7.08
C ASN A 39 0.98 22.48 6.35
N LEU A 40 0.21 21.48 6.79
CA LEU A 40 0.23 20.11 6.31
C LEU A 40 0.15 20.06 4.79
N ASN A 41 -0.57 21.00 4.18
CA ASN A 41 -0.72 21.09 2.73
C ASN A 41 0.62 21.43 2.04
N GLN A 42 1.36 22.40 2.59
CA GLN A 42 2.70 22.76 2.11
C GLN A 42 3.72 21.65 2.37
N TRP A 43 3.64 20.99 3.52
CA TRP A 43 4.52 19.86 3.84
C TRP A 43 4.23 18.64 2.97
N LEU A 44 2.96 18.34 2.71
CA LEU A 44 2.52 17.31 1.77
C LEU A 44 2.98 17.63 0.36
N GLN A 45 2.84 18.86 -0.11
CA GLN A 45 3.37 19.27 -1.42
C GLN A 45 4.88 19.09 -1.51
N LYS A 46 5.64 19.52 -0.49
CA LYS A 46 7.10 19.37 -0.45
C LYS A 46 7.54 17.91 -0.39
N SER A 47 6.80 17.10 0.35
CA SER A 47 7.07 15.67 0.55
C SER A 47 6.42 14.80 -0.51
N ALA A 48 5.66 15.39 -1.45
CA ALA A 48 4.79 14.64 -2.34
C ALA A 48 5.59 13.67 -3.21
N ASN A 49 6.81 14.04 -3.63
CA ASN A 49 7.66 13.19 -4.46
C ASN A 49 8.16 11.97 -3.68
N TYR A 50 8.51 12.15 -2.40
CA TYR A 50 8.88 11.03 -1.51
C TYR A 50 7.69 10.10 -1.28
N TRP A 51 6.50 10.65 -1.11
CA TRP A 51 5.27 9.86 -1.00
C TRP A 51 4.94 9.09 -2.28
N LEU A 52 5.18 9.67 -3.46
CA LEU A 52 4.99 9.01 -4.74
C LEU A 52 5.97 7.82 -4.90
N ILE A 53 7.24 8.02 -4.54
CA ILE A 53 8.25 6.95 -4.54
C ILE A 53 7.85 5.84 -3.54
N TRP A 54 7.40 6.21 -2.33
CA TRP A 54 6.95 5.27 -1.31
C TRP A 54 5.76 4.43 -1.79
N ARG A 55 4.75 5.05 -2.42
CA ARG A 55 3.62 4.31 -3.01
C ARG A 55 4.05 3.39 -4.14
N GLY A 56 4.95 3.84 -5.01
CA GLY A 56 5.55 2.99 -6.05
C GLY A 56 6.21 1.74 -5.46
N PHE A 57 6.97 1.90 -4.37
CA PHE A 57 7.55 0.78 -3.64
C PHE A 57 6.46 -0.16 -3.08
N LEU A 58 5.41 0.37 -2.45
CA LEU A 58 4.29 -0.44 -1.94
C LEU A 58 3.56 -1.20 -3.05
N TYR A 59 3.39 -0.61 -4.23
CA TYR A 59 2.80 -1.31 -5.38
C TYR A 59 3.67 -2.45 -5.89
N VAL A 60 5.00 -2.28 -5.94
CA VAL A 60 5.92 -3.36 -6.30
C VAL A 60 5.82 -4.51 -5.27
N VAL A 61 5.78 -4.20 -3.98
CA VAL A 61 5.58 -5.19 -2.91
C VAL A 61 4.24 -5.89 -3.06
N MET A 62 3.16 -5.15 -3.33
CA MET A 62 1.83 -5.72 -3.61
C MET A 62 1.85 -6.65 -4.80
N ILE A 63 2.46 -6.26 -5.93
CA ILE A 63 2.56 -7.10 -7.13
C ILE A 63 3.36 -8.37 -6.85
N ALA A 64 4.46 -8.28 -6.10
CA ALA A 64 5.25 -9.44 -5.71
C ALA A 64 4.46 -10.42 -4.81
N LEU A 65 3.68 -9.89 -3.87
CA LEU A 65 2.77 -10.68 -3.04
C LEU A 65 1.65 -11.30 -3.87
N LEU A 66 1.05 -10.54 -4.78
CA LEU A 66 0.00 -11.01 -5.68
C LEU A 66 0.52 -12.13 -6.57
N TYR A 67 1.73 -11.99 -7.09
CA TYR A 67 2.40 -12.99 -7.90
C TYR A 67 2.70 -14.27 -7.11
N GLN A 68 3.18 -14.15 -5.87
CA GLN A 68 3.33 -15.30 -4.98
C GLN A 68 2.00 -16.00 -4.73
N ILE A 69 0.93 -15.26 -4.44
CA ILE A 69 -0.40 -15.83 -4.22
C ILE A 69 -0.90 -16.51 -5.49
N HIS A 70 -0.78 -15.85 -6.65
CA HIS A 70 -1.20 -16.38 -7.95
C HIS A 70 -0.49 -17.69 -8.29
N ARG A 71 0.80 -17.81 -7.95
CA ARG A 71 1.58 -19.05 -8.11
C ARG A 71 1.04 -20.22 -7.31
N TYR A 72 0.43 -19.98 -6.14
CA TYR A 72 -0.12 -21.03 -5.30
C TYR A 72 -1.62 -21.27 -5.52
N ARG A 73 -2.36 -20.25 -5.94
CA ARG A 73 -3.78 -20.32 -6.28
C ARG A 73 -4.05 -19.32 -7.40
N PRO A 74 -4.49 -19.75 -8.59
CA PRO A 74 -4.72 -18.84 -9.69
C PRO A 74 -5.79 -17.82 -9.29
N LEU A 75 -5.39 -16.55 -9.24
CA LEU A 75 -6.32 -15.43 -9.04
C LEU A 75 -7.06 -15.18 -10.35
N SER A 76 -8.36 -14.86 -10.25
CA SER A 76 -9.14 -14.46 -11.41
C SER A 76 -8.54 -13.21 -12.05
N HIS A 77 -8.39 -13.22 -13.38
CA HIS A 77 -7.91 -12.07 -14.15
C HIS A 77 -8.76 -10.81 -13.87
N LYS A 78 -10.05 -10.99 -13.55
CA LYS A 78 -10.94 -9.90 -13.13
C LYS A 78 -10.47 -9.22 -11.83
N ALA A 79 -9.96 -9.99 -10.87
CA ALA A 79 -9.45 -9.46 -9.60
C ALA A 79 -8.14 -8.69 -9.79
N ILE A 80 -7.26 -9.18 -10.67
CA ILE A 80 -6.01 -8.48 -11.03
C ILE A 80 -6.34 -7.16 -11.74
N GLY A 81 -7.30 -7.16 -12.68
CA GLY A 81 -7.77 -5.94 -13.34
C GLY A 81 -8.40 -4.94 -12.38
N LEU A 82 -9.20 -5.40 -11.41
CA LEU A 82 -9.79 -4.56 -10.37
C LEU A 82 -8.72 -3.88 -9.50
N LEU A 83 -7.68 -4.62 -9.11
CA LEU A 83 -6.54 -4.08 -8.38
C LEU A 83 -5.79 -3.01 -9.17
N ALA A 84 -5.52 -3.27 -10.46
CA ALA A 84 -4.88 -2.29 -11.34
C ALA A 84 -5.73 -1.02 -11.50
N LEU A 85 -7.05 -1.17 -11.64
CA LEU A 85 -7.99 -0.06 -11.74
C LEU A 85 -8.00 0.79 -10.46
N VAL A 86 -8.04 0.16 -9.29
CA VAL A 86 -8.01 0.86 -8.00
C VAL A 86 -6.71 1.65 -7.85
N ILE A 87 -5.57 1.07 -8.22
CA ILE A 87 -4.28 1.76 -8.20
C ILE A 87 -4.30 2.98 -9.12
N LEU A 88 -4.79 2.82 -10.36
CA LEU A 88 -4.89 3.92 -11.32
C LEU A 88 -5.83 5.05 -10.86
N VAL A 89 -6.97 4.72 -10.25
CA VAL A 89 -7.91 5.72 -9.71
C VAL A 89 -7.28 6.49 -8.55
N ILE A 90 -6.62 5.79 -7.63
CA ILE A 90 -5.94 6.43 -6.49
C ILE A 90 -4.82 7.36 -6.98
N GLU A 91 -3.99 6.89 -7.91
CA GLU A 91 -2.92 7.69 -8.50
C GLU A 91 -3.46 8.88 -9.30
N GLY A 92 -4.51 8.68 -10.08
CA GLY A 92 -5.18 9.73 -10.85
C GLY A 92 -5.75 10.83 -9.94
N LEU A 93 -6.47 10.45 -8.88
CA LEU A 93 -6.97 11.40 -7.87
C LEU A 93 -5.81 12.16 -7.20
N ASN A 94 -4.71 11.47 -6.90
CA ASN A 94 -3.56 12.08 -6.25
C ASN A 94 -2.75 13.00 -7.18
N LEU A 95 -2.73 12.73 -8.49
CA LEU A 95 -2.20 13.64 -9.50
C LEU A 95 -3.08 14.87 -9.66
N LEU A 96 -4.41 14.69 -9.64
CA LEU A 96 -5.36 15.81 -9.66
C LEU A 96 -5.23 16.70 -8.42
N TYR A 97 -4.94 16.13 -7.24
CA TYR A 97 -4.69 16.91 -6.02
C TYR A 97 -3.37 17.72 -6.06
N ARG A 98 -2.48 17.42 -7.01
CA ARG A 98 -1.21 18.14 -7.23
C ARG A 98 -1.31 19.24 -8.27
N LEU A 99 -2.35 19.22 -9.11
CA LEU A 99 -2.70 20.25 -10.09
C LEU A 99 -3.38 21.44 -9.38
#